data_AF-A0A971MV33-F1
#
_entry.id   AF-A0A971MV33-F1
#
_cell.length_a   1.000
_cell.length_b   1.000
_cell.length_c   1.000
_cell.angle_alpha   90.00
_cell.angle_beta   90.00
_cell.angle_gamma   90.00
#
_symmetry.space_group_name_H-M   'P 1'
#
loop_
_entity.id
_entity.type
_entity.pdbx_description
1 polymer ?
#
loop_
_entity_poly.entity_id
_entity_poly.type
_entity_poly.pdbx_seq_one_letter_code
_entity_poly.pdbx_strand_id
1 'polypeptide(L)'
;MKKPILFKLIVFVWLLFKPINGYATIAPVKPDYEKNYSEFKSIQLNNPGSVLLKGEIVGINHGEILINPLTDNSNDFFRLKLIRETKLYCNGTVSEWAALTPVAPEAYFEAQVLMNRETEAIAVNAFYYGEECIVNRSYQNQGQLFLELISAHSGETFVSPLTKEARLPLNEGWMQTGQAVYVLFSDKNSIRGVYIPD
;
A
#
# COMPACT_ATOMS: atom_id res chain seq x y z
N MET A 1 -42.33 -27.73 -18.42
CA MET A 1 -40.86 -27.72 -18.32
C MET A 1 -40.43 -26.51 -17.49
N LYS A 2 -39.90 -26.71 -16.27
CA LYS A 2 -39.46 -25.64 -15.37
C LYS A 2 -38.05 -25.95 -14.84
N LYS A 3 -37.03 -25.31 -15.42
CA LYS A 3 -35.73 -24.99 -14.83
C LYS A 3 -35.27 -23.71 -15.56
N PRO A 4 -34.98 -22.61 -14.86
CA PRO A 4 -33.62 -22.43 -14.34
C PRO A 4 -33.58 -21.54 -13.08
N ILE A 5 -33.66 -22.13 -11.89
CA ILE A 5 -33.38 -21.40 -10.63
C ILE A 5 -32.04 -21.86 -10.03
N LEU A 6 -31.52 -23.02 -10.46
CA LEU A 6 -30.29 -23.60 -9.90
C LEU A 6 -29.00 -22.92 -10.38
N PHE A 7 -29.02 -22.21 -11.52
CA PHE A 7 -27.80 -21.63 -12.10
C PHE A 7 -27.38 -20.31 -11.44
N LYS A 8 -28.31 -19.57 -10.83
CA LYS A 8 -27.98 -18.32 -10.11
C LYS A 8 -27.39 -18.55 -8.73
N LEU A 9 -27.68 -19.70 -8.11
CA LEU A 9 -27.17 -20.00 -6.76
C LEU A 9 -25.68 -20.39 -6.78
N ILE A 10 -25.20 -21.02 -7.86
CA ILE A 10 -23.80 -21.48 -7.96
C ILE A 10 -22.83 -20.32 -8.22
N VAL A 11 -23.26 -19.28 -8.96
CA VAL A 11 -22.41 -18.10 -9.22
C VAL A 11 -22.24 -17.24 -7.96
N PHE A 12 -23.25 -17.18 -7.08
CA PHE A 12 -23.17 -16.39 -5.84
C PHE A 12 -22.25 -17.04 -4.79
N VAL A 13 -22.21 -18.38 -4.73
CA VAL A 13 -21.29 -19.11 -3.83
C VAL A 13 -19.84 -19.00 -4.30
N TRP A 14 -19.58 -18.85 -5.60
CA TRP A 14 -18.22 -18.71 -6.14
C TRP A 14 -17.57 -17.36 -5.83
N LEU A 15 -18.35 -16.30 -5.58
CA LEU A 15 -17.83 -14.99 -5.17
C LEU A 15 -17.45 -14.93 -3.69
N LEU A 16 -18.04 -15.78 -2.84
CA LEU A 16 -17.73 -15.87 -1.41
C LEU A 16 -16.50 -16.74 -1.10
N PHE A 17 -16.04 -17.54 -2.08
CA PHE A 17 -14.89 -18.44 -1.94
C PHE A 17 -13.65 -18.01 -2.74
N LYS A 18 -13.64 -16.80 -3.31
CA LYS A 18 -12.34 -16.21 -3.64
C LYS A 18 -11.68 -15.83 -2.32
N PRO A 19 -10.50 -16.40 -1.99
CA PRO A 19 -9.68 -15.79 -0.95
C PRO A 19 -9.51 -14.34 -1.38
N ILE A 20 -9.83 -13.43 -0.46
CA ILE A 20 -9.53 -12.02 -0.58
C ILE A 20 -7.99 -11.96 -0.65
N ASN A 21 -7.43 -12.15 -1.85
CA ASN A 21 -6.01 -12.02 -2.15
C ASN A 21 -5.70 -10.54 -2.28
N GLY A 22 -5.97 -9.82 -1.20
CA GLY A 22 -5.76 -8.41 -1.01
C GLY A 22 -5.73 -8.19 0.48
N TYR A 23 -4.60 -8.48 1.11
CA TYR A 23 -4.32 -8.14 2.52
C TYR A 23 -4.06 -6.64 2.69
N ALA A 24 -4.68 -5.81 1.84
CA ALA A 24 -5.13 -4.49 2.20
C ALA A 24 -6.08 -4.66 3.40
N THR A 25 -5.57 -4.45 4.59
CA THR A 25 -6.38 -4.67 5.80
C THR A 25 -7.48 -3.61 5.85
N ILE A 26 -8.71 -4.02 5.51
CA ILE A 26 -9.94 -3.25 5.78
C ILE A 26 -10.28 -3.20 7.29
N ALA A 27 -9.58 -3.99 8.12
CA ALA A 27 -9.67 -3.90 9.56
C ALA A 27 -8.72 -2.80 10.09
N PRO A 28 -9.15 -1.97 11.06
CA PRO A 28 -8.41 -0.83 11.60
C PRO A 28 -7.26 -1.25 12.53
N VAL A 29 -6.47 -2.26 12.13
CA VAL A 29 -5.22 -2.55 12.81
C VAL A 29 -4.22 -1.54 12.28
N LYS A 30 -4.02 -0.45 13.04
CA LYS A 30 -2.93 0.47 12.77
C LYS A 30 -1.63 -0.33 12.67
N PRO A 31 -0.91 -0.27 11.53
CA PRO A 31 0.31 -1.04 11.35
C PRO A 31 1.35 -0.70 12.43
N ASP A 32 2.07 -1.71 12.91
CA ASP A 32 3.25 -1.52 13.75
C ASP A 32 4.52 -1.57 12.88
N TYR A 33 4.89 -0.43 12.32
CA TYR A 33 6.08 -0.34 11.47
C TYR A 33 7.40 -0.33 12.26
N GLU A 34 7.38 -0.01 13.56
CA GLU A 34 8.60 0.12 14.38
C GLU A 34 9.32 -1.22 14.53
N LYS A 35 8.56 -2.29 14.76
CA LYS A 35 9.11 -3.64 14.81
C LYS A 35 9.80 -4.02 13.50
N ASN A 36 9.12 -3.79 12.38
CA ASN A 36 9.69 -4.07 11.06
C ASN A 36 10.94 -3.24 10.80
N TYR A 37 10.96 -1.96 11.19
CA TYR A 37 12.15 -1.12 11.03
C TYR A 37 13.36 -1.65 11.79
N SER A 38 13.16 -2.10 13.02
CA SER A 38 14.21 -2.71 13.82
C SER A 38 14.76 -4.00 13.17
N GLU A 39 13.87 -4.89 12.73
CA GLU A 39 14.25 -6.13 12.04
C GLU A 39 14.97 -5.85 10.71
N PHE A 40 14.44 -4.93 9.91
CA PHE A 40 15.01 -4.55 8.62
C PHE A 40 16.43 -3.95 8.78
N LYS A 41 16.62 -3.11 9.80
CA LYS A 41 17.93 -2.57 10.16
C LYS A 41 18.89 -3.66 10.63
N SER A 42 18.42 -4.63 11.40
CA SER A 42 19.23 -5.79 11.82
C SER A 42 19.69 -6.62 10.62
N ILE A 43 18.79 -6.90 9.67
CA ILE A 43 19.11 -7.60 8.42
C ILE A 43 20.17 -6.82 7.63
N GLN A 44 20.03 -5.50 7.49
CA GLN A 44 21.01 -4.67 6.79
C GLN A 44 22.41 -4.75 7.42
N LEU A 45 22.50 -4.67 8.77
CA LEU A 45 23.76 -4.75 9.49
C LEU A 45 24.44 -6.12 9.33
N ASN A 46 23.66 -7.20 9.23
CA ASN A 46 24.17 -8.56 9.04
C ASN A 46 24.49 -8.90 7.57
N ASN A 47 24.18 -8.02 6.63
CA ASN A 47 24.44 -8.20 5.20
C ASN A 47 25.31 -7.05 4.67
N PRO A 48 26.61 -7.04 4.99
CA PRO A 48 27.52 -5.98 4.55
C PRO A 48 27.59 -5.92 3.02
N GLY A 49 27.42 -4.72 2.47
CA GLY A 49 27.37 -4.49 1.03
C GLY A 49 25.98 -4.62 0.40
N SER A 50 24.94 -4.84 1.21
CA SER A 50 23.56 -4.66 0.76
C SER A 50 23.24 -3.18 0.47
N VAL A 51 22.34 -2.95 -0.46
CA VAL A 51 21.87 -1.62 -0.88
C VAL A 51 20.39 -1.48 -0.53
N LEU A 52 20.02 -0.35 0.06
CA LEU A 52 18.64 0.00 0.34
C LEU A 52 18.02 0.73 -0.86
N LEU A 53 17.03 0.12 -1.50
CA LEU A 53 16.18 0.73 -2.50
C LEU A 53 14.87 1.17 -1.86
N LYS A 54 14.43 2.40 -2.15
CA LYS A 54 13.11 2.92 -1.75
C LYS A 54 12.28 3.19 -2.98
N GLY A 55 11.05 2.70 -3.01
CA GLY A 55 10.22 2.80 -4.19
C GLY A 55 8.80 2.33 -3.97
N GLU A 56 8.11 2.15 -5.08
CA GLU A 56 6.77 1.60 -5.16
C GLU A 56 6.84 0.18 -5.75
N ILE A 57 6.11 -0.77 -5.18
CA ILE A 57 5.91 -2.08 -5.79
C ILE A 57 4.91 -1.91 -6.93
N VAL A 58 5.39 -2.05 -8.17
CA VAL A 58 4.54 -1.98 -9.37
C VAL A 58 4.19 -3.37 -9.91
N GLY A 59 4.83 -4.41 -9.38
CA GLY A 59 4.53 -5.80 -9.67
C GLY A 59 5.33 -6.75 -8.78
N ILE A 60 4.74 -7.89 -8.45
CA ILE A 60 5.40 -8.94 -7.68
C ILE A 60 4.81 -10.31 -8.04
N ASN A 61 5.65 -11.33 -8.03
CA ASN A 61 5.23 -12.72 -8.11
C ASN A 61 6.14 -13.58 -7.21
N HIS A 62 6.10 -14.91 -7.35
CA HIS A 62 6.88 -15.81 -6.50
C HIS A 62 8.40 -15.78 -6.73
N GLY A 63 8.88 -15.23 -7.85
CA GLY A 63 10.30 -15.23 -8.24
C GLY A 63 10.92 -13.85 -8.38
N GLU A 64 10.12 -12.78 -8.44
CA GLU A 64 10.62 -11.43 -8.64
C GLU A 64 9.70 -10.35 -8.07
N ILE A 65 10.29 -9.18 -7.84
CA ILE A 65 9.64 -7.94 -7.47
C ILE A 65 10.11 -6.82 -8.39
N LEU A 66 9.17 -5.98 -8.83
CA LEU A 66 9.40 -4.80 -9.65
C LEU A 66 9.20 -3.56 -8.78
N ILE A 67 10.26 -2.76 -8.66
CA ILE A 67 10.26 -1.54 -7.85
C ILE A 67 10.47 -0.32 -8.74
N ASN A 68 9.52 0.61 -8.70
CA ASN A 68 9.67 1.94 -9.26
C ASN A 68 10.31 2.87 -8.21
N PRO A 69 11.54 3.40 -8.40
CA PRO A 69 12.18 4.26 -7.41
C PRO A 69 11.40 5.57 -7.22
N LEU A 70 11.25 6.00 -5.97
CA LEU A 70 10.61 7.29 -5.67
C LEU A 70 11.48 8.51 -6.04
N THR A 71 12.76 8.29 -6.33
CA THR A 71 13.76 9.36 -6.50
C THR A 71 14.00 9.74 -7.96
N ASP A 72 13.43 9.01 -8.91
CA ASP A 72 13.70 9.20 -10.33
C ASP A 72 12.35 9.23 -11.06
N ASN A 73 12.07 10.31 -11.80
CA ASN A 73 10.87 10.41 -12.64
C ASN A 73 11.00 9.54 -13.92
N SER A 74 11.86 8.53 -13.89
CA SER A 74 11.99 7.57 -14.97
C SER A 74 10.85 6.56 -14.87
N ASN A 75 10.37 6.10 -16.02
CA ASN A 75 9.46 4.94 -16.08
C ASN A 75 10.23 3.62 -15.93
N ASP A 76 11.46 3.67 -15.42
CA ASP A 76 12.34 2.52 -15.31
C ASP A 76 12.15 1.85 -13.95
N PHE A 77 11.82 0.56 -13.98
CA PHE A 77 11.65 -0.25 -12.77
C PHE A 77 12.85 -1.16 -12.55
N PHE A 78 13.26 -1.29 -11.29
CA PHE A 78 14.22 -2.28 -10.86
C PHE A 78 13.54 -3.64 -10.77
N ARG A 79 14.08 -4.62 -11.51
CA ARG A 79 13.67 -6.02 -11.39
C ARG A 79 14.63 -6.72 -10.45
N LEU A 80 14.12 -7.16 -9.31
CA LEU A 80 14.89 -7.86 -8.29
C LEU A 80 14.38 -9.29 -8.17
N LYS A 81 15.31 -10.25 -8.07
CA LYS A 81 14.98 -11.66 -7.88
C LYS A 81 14.58 -11.89 -6.42
N LEU A 82 13.47 -12.61 -6.21
CA LEU A 82 13.09 -13.14 -4.90
C LEU A 82 13.73 -14.53 -4.76
N ILE A 83 14.47 -14.73 -3.67
CA ILE A 83 15.06 -16.01 -3.30
C ILE A 83 14.28 -16.62 -2.14
N ARG A 84 14.52 -17.91 -1.88
CA ARG A 84 13.79 -18.64 -0.84
C ARG A 84 13.95 -18.01 0.55
N GLU A 85 15.09 -17.39 0.78
CA GLU A 85 15.46 -16.76 2.05
C GLU A 85 14.95 -15.31 2.18
N THR A 86 14.39 -14.73 1.11
CA THR A 86 13.88 -13.35 1.12
C THR A 86 12.84 -13.17 2.22
N LYS A 87 13.07 -12.19 3.10
CA LYS A 87 12.11 -11.82 4.15
C LYS A 87 11.11 -10.80 3.61
N LEU A 88 9.82 -11.12 3.69
CA LEU A 88 8.76 -10.27 3.19
C LEU A 88 7.92 -9.78 4.37
N TYR A 89 7.68 -8.48 4.38
CA TYR A 89 6.87 -7.83 5.38
C TYR A 89 5.84 -6.93 4.72
N CYS A 90 4.63 -6.90 5.29
CA CYS A 90 3.56 -5.99 4.90
C CYS A 90 2.89 -5.46 6.17
N ASN A 91 2.69 -4.14 6.25
CA ASN A 91 1.93 -3.50 7.33
C ASN A 91 2.37 -3.89 8.77
N GLY A 92 3.69 -3.98 9.00
CA GLY A 92 4.21 -4.32 10.33
C GLY A 92 4.25 -5.82 10.65
N THR A 93 3.95 -6.69 9.67
CA THR A 93 3.88 -8.14 9.87
C THR A 93 4.68 -8.92 8.85
N VAL A 94 5.18 -10.10 9.23
CA VAL A 94 5.76 -11.06 8.28
C VAL A 94 4.67 -11.54 7.33
N SER A 95 4.98 -11.63 6.05
CA SER A 95 4.00 -11.89 5.00
C SER A 95 4.55 -12.78 3.89
N GLU A 96 3.66 -13.20 2.99
CA GLU A 96 4.01 -13.87 1.73
C GLU A 96 4.00 -12.87 0.57
N TRP A 97 4.63 -13.22 -0.57
CA TRP A 97 4.71 -12.34 -1.75
C TRP A 97 3.33 -11.89 -2.23
N ALA A 98 2.32 -12.75 -2.11
CA ALA A 98 0.96 -12.44 -2.55
C ALA A 98 0.36 -11.24 -1.80
N ALA A 99 0.74 -11.03 -0.52
CA ALA A 99 0.26 -9.92 0.29
C ALA A 99 0.85 -8.56 -0.14
N LEU A 100 1.91 -8.56 -0.95
CA LEU A 100 2.55 -7.36 -1.49
C LEU A 100 2.03 -7.05 -2.92
N THR A 101 1.03 -7.78 -3.39
CA THR A 101 0.44 -7.55 -4.71
C THR A 101 -0.40 -6.28 -4.68
N PRO A 102 -0.15 -5.31 -5.57
CA PRO A 102 -1.00 -4.13 -5.70
C PRO A 102 -2.46 -4.52 -5.93
N VAL A 103 -3.39 -3.93 -5.16
CA VAL A 103 -4.83 -4.23 -5.29
C VAL A 103 -5.46 -3.60 -6.53
N ALA A 104 -4.78 -2.62 -7.13
CA ALA A 104 -5.12 -2.05 -8.43
C ALA A 104 -3.82 -1.63 -9.14
N PRO A 105 -3.81 -1.54 -10.49
CA PRO A 105 -2.64 -1.10 -11.25
C PRO A 105 -2.08 0.27 -10.83
N GLU A 106 -2.94 1.14 -10.28
CA GLU A 106 -2.60 2.48 -9.78
C GLU A 106 -2.48 2.55 -8.24
N ALA A 107 -2.73 1.43 -7.54
CA ALA A 107 -2.66 1.37 -6.08
C ALA A 107 -1.20 1.26 -5.63
N TYR A 108 -0.76 2.31 -4.95
CA TYR A 108 0.61 2.48 -4.50
C TYR A 108 0.95 1.56 -3.32
N PHE A 109 1.95 0.68 -3.46
CA PHE A 109 2.56 -0.07 -2.35
C PHE A 109 3.96 0.49 -2.08
N GLU A 110 4.13 1.29 -1.02
CA GLU A 110 5.47 1.76 -0.66
C GLU A 110 6.33 0.56 -0.29
N ALA A 111 7.59 0.56 -0.66
CA ALA A 111 8.52 -0.46 -0.21
C ALA A 111 9.91 0.09 0.07
N GLN A 112 10.52 -0.51 1.09
CA GLN A 112 11.95 -0.54 1.30
C GLN A 112 12.44 -1.94 0.93
N VAL A 113 13.43 -2.03 0.04
CA VAL A 113 14.02 -3.31 -0.37
C VAL A 113 15.51 -3.29 -0.10
N LEU A 114 15.99 -4.26 0.67
CA LEU A 114 17.43 -4.54 0.80
C LEU A 114 17.80 -5.52 -0.28
N MET A 115 18.70 -5.14 -1.17
CA MET A 115 19.22 -6.01 -2.22
C MET A 115 20.71 -6.32 -2.03
N ASN A 116 21.12 -7.52 -2.44
CA ASN A 116 22.53 -7.89 -2.50
C ASN A 116 23.18 -7.39 -3.81
N ARG A 117 24.47 -7.69 -4.00
CA ARG A 117 25.23 -7.31 -5.22
C ARG A 117 24.79 -8.07 -6.48
N GLU A 118 24.06 -9.16 -6.32
CA GLU A 118 23.53 -10.00 -7.40
C GLU A 118 22.11 -9.60 -7.80
N THR A 119 21.61 -8.45 -7.34
CA THR A 119 20.25 -7.94 -7.59
C THR A 119 19.14 -8.83 -7.04
N GLU A 120 19.43 -9.58 -5.98
CA GLU A 120 18.46 -10.38 -5.25
C GLU A 120 17.97 -9.62 -4.02
N ALA A 121 16.67 -9.68 -3.76
CA ALA A 121 16.07 -9.09 -2.58
C ALA A 121 16.36 -9.96 -1.35
N ILE A 122 17.04 -9.38 -0.35
CA ILE A 122 17.28 -9.99 0.95
C ILE A 122 16.04 -9.81 1.83
N ALA A 123 15.48 -8.60 1.81
CA ALA A 123 14.27 -8.28 2.55
C ALA A 123 13.46 -7.20 1.83
N VAL A 124 12.13 -7.30 1.92
CA VAL A 124 11.16 -6.33 1.42
C VAL A 124 10.26 -5.92 2.59
N ASN A 125 10.23 -4.64 2.91
CA ASN A 125 9.31 -4.06 3.88
C ASN A 125 8.32 -3.16 3.14
N ALA A 126 7.09 -3.65 2.99
CA ALA A 126 6.02 -2.96 2.27
C ALA A 126 5.07 -2.24 3.23
N PHE A 127 4.63 -1.05 2.81
CA PHE A 127 3.72 -0.19 3.55
C PHE A 127 2.50 0.08 2.68
N TYR A 128 1.36 -0.45 3.13
CA TYR A 128 0.10 -0.37 2.43
C TYR A 128 -1.05 -0.26 3.43
N TYR A 129 -1.11 0.89 4.12
CA TYR A 129 -2.22 1.21 5.00
C TYR A 129 -3.11 2.25 4.34
N GLY A 130 -4.41 1.98 4.31
CA GLY A 130 -5.40 2.89 3.79
C GLY A 130 -6.75 2.71 4.43
N GLU A 131 -7.60 3.70 4.26
CA GLU A 131 -8.89 3.78 4.91
C GLU A 131 -9.88 4.62 4.10
N GLU A 132 -11.15 4.26 4.18
CA GLU A 132 -12.25 5.09 3.66
C GLU A 132 -12.56 6.22 4.65
N CYS A 133 -12.63 7.45 4.14
CA CYS A 133 -12.80 8.65 4.93
C CYS A 133 -13.81 9.61 4.28
N ILE A 134 -14.38 10.49 5.09
CA ILE A 134 -15.14 11.65 4.64
C ILE A 134 -14.28 12.89 4.88
N VAL A 135 -14.11 13.73 3.86
CA VAL A 135 -13.40 15.00 4.01
C VAL A 135 -14.25 15.95 4.86
N ASN A 136 -13.74 16.36 6.01
CA ASN A 136 -14.37 17.42 6.81
C ASN A 136 -13.91 18.80 6.33
N ARG A 137 -12.61 18.95 6.14
CA ARG A 137 -11.99 20.21 5.71
C ARG A 137 -10.65 19.97 5.02
N SER A 138 -10.31 20.83 4.07
CA SER A 138 -8.97 20.96 3.50
C SER A 138 -8.40 22.35 3.75
N TYR A 139 -7.10 22.46 4.04
CA TYR A 139 -6.43 23.75 4.21
C TYR A 139 -4.93 23.66 3.99
N GLN A 140 -4.33 24.79 3.61
CA GLN A 140 -2.88 24.93 3.44
C GLN A 140 -2.27 25.50 4.73
N ASN A 141 -1.17 24.91 5.20
CA ASN A 141 -0.36 25.44 6.29
C ASN A 141 1.13 25.33 5.93
N GLN A 142 1.84 26.45 5.96
CA GLN A 142 3.27 26.53 5.59
C GLN A 142 3.60 25.90 4.21
N GLY A 143 2.69 26.03 3.24
CA GLY A 143 2.87 25.49 1.88
C GLY A 143 2.62 23.98 1.75
N GLN A 144 2.06 23.34 2.78
CA GLN A 144 1.65 21.94 2.76
C GLN A 144 0.13 21.82 2.91
N LEU A 145 -0.49 20.97 2.09
CA LEU A 145 -1.92 20.67 2.17
C LEU A 145 -2.19 19.70 3.33
N PHE A 146 -3.19 20.02 4.14
CA PHE A 146 -3.71 19.17 5.20
C PHE A 146 -5.17 18.83 4.91
N LEU A 147 -5.54 17.60 5.23
CA LEU A 147 -6.94 17.19 5.30
C LEU A 147 -7.30 16.89 6.74
N GLU A 148 -8.43 17.42 7.16
CA GLU A 148 -9.20 16.93 8.30
C GLU A 148 -10.21 15.92 7.77
N LEU A 149 -10.10 14.68 8.22
CA LEU A 149 -10.84 13.52 7.73
C LEU A 149 -11.64 12.91 8.88
N ILE A 150 -12.81 12.37 8.55
CA ILE A 150 -13.61 11.55 9.45
C ILE A 150 -13.51 10.11 8.95
N SER A 151 -13.01 9.20 9.79
CA SER A 151 -12.98 7.78 9.47
C SER A 151 -14.40 7.26 9.19
N ALA A 152 -14.59 6.59 8.04
CA ALA A 152 -15.87 5.94 7.75
C ALA A 152 -16.11 4.72 8.66
N HIS A 153 -15.06 4.16 9.24
CA HIS A 153 -15.13 2.98 10.10
C HIS A 153 -15.36 3.32 11.57
N SER A 154 -14.53 4.19 12.16
CA SER A 154 -14.60 4.56 13.59
C SER A 154 -15.42 5.82 13.86
N GLY A 155 -15.62 6.67 12.87
CA GLY A 155 -16.22 7.99 13.04
C GLY A 155 -15.30 9.02 13.69
N GLU A 156 -14.04 8.68 13.99
CA GLU A 156 -13.08 9.60 14.58
C GLU A 156 -12.58 10.62 13.57
N THR A 157 -12.43 11.87 14.01
CA THR A 157 -11.82 12.94 13.22
C THR A 157 -10.32 13.00 13.46
N PHE A 158 -9.54 13.06 12.39
CA PHE A 158 -8.09 13.23 12.46
C PHE A 158 -7.58 14.17 11.36
N VAL A 159 -6.41 14.74 11.59
CA VAL A 159 -5.73 15.63 10.64
C VAL A 159 -4.47 14.96 10.16
N SER A 160 -4.26 14.94 8.84
CA SER A 160 -3.03 14.43 8.26
C SER A 160 -2.52 15.33 7.12
N PRO A 161 -1.21 15.61 7.06
CA PRO A 161 -0.62 16.30 5.93
C PRO A 161 -0.50 15.38 4.71
N LEU A 162 -0.59 15.97 3.51
CA LEU A 162 -0.16 15.30 2.30
C LEU A 162 1.36 15.33 2.16
N THR A 163 1.93 14.23 1.67
CA THR A 163 3.32 14.23 1.17
C THR A 163 3.41 14.97 -0.16
N LYS A 164 4.60 15.49 -0.49
CA LYS A 164 4.81 16.22 -1.76
C LYS A 164 4.59 15.33 -2.98
N GLU A 165 4.83 14.04 -2.83
CA GLU A 165 4.72 13.01 -3.86
C GLU A 165 3.34 12.32 -3.82
N ALA A 166 2.35 12.90 -3.13
CA ALA A 166 1.05 12.25 -3.01
C ALA A 166 0.36 12.12 -4.37
N ARG A 167 -0.18 10.93 -4.68
CA ARG A 167 -1.03 10.71 -5.85
C ARG A 167 -2.42 11.27 -5.57
N LEU A 168 -2.87 12.20 -6.39
CA LEU A 168 -4.15 12.89 -6.18
C LEU A 168 -5.06 12.75 -7.40
N PRO A 169 -6.38 12.76 -7.22
CA PRO A 169 -7.31 12.83 -8.35
C PRO A 169 -7.08 14.12 -9.14
N LEU A 170 -7.27 14.06 -10.46
CA LEU A 170 -7.00 15.19 -11.37
C LEU A 170 -7.93 16.38 -11.14
N ASN A 171 -9.16 16.14 -10.69
CA ASN A 171 -10.09 17.21 -10.34
C ASN A 171 -9.84 17.68 -8.90
N GLU A 172 -10.26 18.89 -8.54
CA GLU A 172 -10.16 19.36 -7.14
C GLU A 172 -11.39 19.00 -6.29
N GLY A 173 -12.41 18.37 -6.88
CA GLY A 173 -13.66 18.03 -6.22
C GLY A 173 -13.49 17.08 -5.04
N TRP A 174 -12.43 16.27 -5.04
CA TRP A 174 -12.12 15.37 -3.92
C TRP A 174 -11.86 16.08 -2.59
N MET A 175 -11.54 17.38 -2.60
CA MET A 175 -11.24 18.17 -1.39
C MET A 175 -12.48 18.78 -0.74
N GLN A 176 -13.67 18.60 -1.31
CA GLN A 176 -14.90 19.21 -0.81
C GLN A 176 -15.36 18.55 0.49
N THR A 177 -15.87 19.36 1.42
CA THR A 177 -16.49 18.86 2.64
C THR A 177 -17.64 17.89 2.31
N GLY A 178 -17.66 16.74 2.98
CA GLY A 178 -18.63 15.67 2.76
C GLY A 178 -18.24 14.66 1.67
N GLN A 179 -17.15 14.90 0.93
CA GLN A 179 -16.70 13.97 -0.09
C GLN A 179 -16.12 12.70 0.52
N ALA A 180 -16.59 11.54 0.04
CA ALA A 180 -16.00 10.25 0.36
C ALA A 180 -14.71 10.03 -0.45
N VAL A 181 -13.66 9.60 0.23
CA VAL A 181 -12.34 9.34 -0.33
C VAL A 181 -11.77 8.07 0.27
N TYR A 182 -10.96 7.34 -0.49
CA TYR A 182 -10.05 6.34 0.05
C TYR A 182 -8.65 6.95 0.13
N VAL A 183 -8.08 6.98 1.32
CA VAL A 183 -6.76 7.54 1.56
C VAL A 183 -5.74 6.43 1.80
N LEU A 184 -4.56 6.56 1.18
CA LEU A 184 -3.39 5.76 1.50
C LEU A 184 -2.42 6.59 2.34
N PHE A 185 -1.88 5.98 3.38
CA PHE A 185 -0.93 6.60 4.30
C PHE A 185 0.48 6.07 4.08
N SER A 186 1.47 6.93 4.29
CA SER A 186 2.87 6.51 4.45
C SER A 186 3.08 5.79 5.78
N ASP A 187 4.26 5.22 5.91
CA ASP A 187 4.84 4.77 7.18
C ASP A 187 4.81 5.83 8.31
N LYS A 188 4.84 7.11 7.94
CA LYS A 188 4.80 8.28 8.85
C LYS A 188 3.39 8.83 9.08
N ASN A 189 2.36 8.10 8.65
CA ASN A 189 0.95 8.50 8.81
C ASN A 189 0.58 9.80 8.07
N SER A 190 1.36 10.18 7.04
CA SER A 190 1.02 11.25 6.09
C SER A 190 0.23 10.69 4.91
N ILE A 191 -0.66 11.48 4.34
CA ILE A 191 -1.43 11.08 3.15
C ILE A 191 -0.49 11.03 1.95
N ARG A 192 -0.45 9.87 1.28
CA ARG A 192 0.36 9.56 0.10
C ARG A 192 -0.48 9.32 -1.15
N GLY A 193 -1.75 9.00 -0.96
CA GLY A 193 -2.66 8.76 -2.06
C GLY A 193 -4.07 9.16 -1.64
N VAL A 194 -4.79 9.79 -2.56
CA VAL A 194 -6.23 10.01 -2.44
C VAL A 194 -6.89 9.43 -3.67
N TYR A 195 -7.92 8.63 -3.47
CA TYR A 195 -8.68 7.99 -4.52
C TYR A 195 -10.17 8.27 -4.29
N ILE A 196 -10.92 8.45 -5.37
CA ILE A 196 -12.37 8.55 -5.31
C ILE A 196 -12.93 7.13 -5.48
N PRO A 197 -13.71 6.61 -4.52
CA PRO A 197 -14.43 5.35 -4.69
C PRO A 197 -15.44 5.48 -5.84
N ASP A 198 -15.55 4.45 -6.69
CA ASP A 198 -16.52 4.37 -7.79
C ASP A 198 -17.98 4.34 -7.32
#